data_AF-A0A7X7F544-F1
#
_entry.id   AF-A0A7X7F544-F1
#
_cell.length_a   1.000
_cell.length_b   1.000
_cell.length_c   1.000
_cell.angle_alpha   90.00
_cell.angle_beta   90.00
_cell.angle_gamma   90.00
#
_symmetry.space_group_name_H-M   'P 1'
#
loop_
_entity.id
_entity.type
_entity.pdbx_description
1 polymer ?
#
loop_
_entity_poly.entity_id
_entity_poly.type
_entity_poly.pdbx_seq_one_letter_code
_entity_poly.pdbx_strand_id
1 'polypeptide(L)'
;MTQRSFVHSRLLSTLGFLGVFLFLSVSTAAETPGPVRSADAALAQETKDLPRHTLIYGGDAFCARRLNYALLSPDEADRKKLFGAVAPLFKESDLAMINLEGMVSTGGYYNRLRGASYMYRAFPNVVDVLKDAGIDLVTIANNHNGDYGPEAQVETVDHLAVAGIGFTGAGVNWADAARPVYRKVGDTVVAIVGMELSDAQVYRAEKNRPGVHFLHRAFQNPEDDQAIVDHLKEVVQEARRHAHIVIFSPHWANWDDEPHVTPPMRALAGKLIRESGFDAVLGHGVHLPEGVEIFDGKPVVYDAGNCLADFDTREAHLRNQVGGMLWKAEFSKAGVHRLEGIPLHMRLLETRLAEDGDENEALQFIAKSSREYGTTLRVEDGRIYIDLDPGDVQEPTDRPEVPSRPAPTTVRLAPTDVLHERLPEGVTPLDVRYENGIRLVGYELVQSSLVPGSVVAQTVVMYWTADRPVEGHYVIHLDSRPIVDGKLQENVVIRQEAHLPGDWVLPTDQWPVGKIIQDKQHLRSTFRGMPTSEGIAFFGGLRRWDEGAKSTLLAPIDSGGIELLDGKLVPLGQTPVSKDAPSARESYVKWRESRKVELSPRQPLGAPPLIWPPEFGGD
;
A
#
# COMPACT_ATOMS: atom_id res chain seq x y z
N MET A 1 52.98 54.33 -4.07
CA MET A 1 53.53 55.69 -4.28
C MET A 1 52.44 56.65 -3.85
N THR A 2 52.50 57.49 -2.82
CA THR A 2 53.58 58.16 -2.07
C THR A 2 52.92 58.60 -0.74
N GLN A 3 53.49 58.26 0.43
CA GLN A 3 54.18 59.18 1.37
C GLN A 3 53.29 60.35 1.88
N ARG A 4 53.16 60.68 3.17
CA ARG A 4 54.09 60.61 4.31
C ARG A 4 53.36 60.86 5.64
N SER A 5 54.00 60.34 6.68
CA SER A 5 53.76 60.36 8.13
C SER A 5 53.99 61.69 8.86
N PHE A 6 53.54 61.69 10.14
CA PHE A 6 53.96 62.42 11.37
C PHE A 6 52.85 63.30 11.98
N VAL A 7 52.58 63.46 13.28
CA VAL A 7 52.86 62.80 14.60
C VAL A 7 52.35 63.79 15.68
N HIS A 8 51.67 63.32 16.75
CA HIS A 8 51.50 63.95 18.09
C HIS A 8 50.72 65.29 18.22
N SER A 9 50.05 65.69 19.30
CA SER A 9 49.56 65.11 20.57
C SER A 9 48.79 66.22 21.36
N ARG A 10 47.94 65.83 22.34
CA ARG A 10 47.51 66.58 23.57
C ARG A 10 46.46 67.71 23.42
N LEU A 11 45.25 67.59 24.01
CA LEU A 11 44.77 67.72 25.42
C LEU A 11 44.35 69.16 25.80
N LEU A 12 43.14 69.27 26.39
CA LEU A 12 42.64 70.28 27.36
C LEU A 12 42.50 71.74 26.86
N SER A 13 41.57 72.59 27.30
CA SER A 13 40.42 72.53 28.21
C SER A 13 39.78 73.93 28.25
N THR A 14 38.44 73.98 28.33
CA THR A 14 37.59 74.92 29.10
C THR A 14 37.86 76.43 29.15
N LEU A 15 36.80 77.19 28.82
CA LEU A 15 36.14 78.28 29.60
C LEU A 15 35.24 79.01 28.58
N GLY A 16 33.96 79.30 28.79
CA GLY A 16 33.02 79.26 29.90
C GLY A 16 31.86 80.18 29.47
N PHE A 17 30.62 79.94 29.90
CA PHE A 17 29.67 80.98 30.30
C PHE A 17 28.31 80.34 30.65
N LEU A 18 27.85 80.72 31.85
CA LEU A 18 26.60 80.33 32.48
C LEU A 18 25.47 81.22 31.93
N GLY A 19 24.36 80.62 31.52
CA GLY A 19 23.16 81.35 31.08
C GLY A 19 21.91 80.57 31.44
N VAL A 20 21.27 80.96 32.54
CA VAL A 20 19.96 80.48 33.00
C VAL A 20 18.88 81.03 32.07
N PHE A 21 18.04 80.15 31.51
CA PHE A 21 16.77 80.54 30.88
C PHE A 21 15.60 79.79 31.50
N LEU A 22 14.61 80.58 31.93
CA LEU A 22 13.33 80.18 32.50
C LEU A 22 12.49 79.35 31.52
N PHE A 23 11.81 78.35 32.06
CA PHE A 23 10.75 77.58 31.43
C PHE A 23 9.51 78.44 31.16
N LEU A 24 8.99 78.35 29.94
CA LEU A 24 7.59 78.64 29.60
C LEU A 24 7.03 77.39 28.89
N SER A 25 6.14 76.69 29.59
CA SER A 25 5.44 75.51 29.12
C SER A 25 4.30 75.91 28.17
N VAL A 26 4.37 75.43 26.93
CA VAL A 26 3.20 75.31 26.04
C VAL A 26 2.97 73.82 25.84
N SER A 27 1.85 73.34 26.39
CA SER A 27 1.39 71.96 26.27
C SER A 27 0.96 71.72 24.82
N THR A 28 1.72 70.87 24.12
CA THR A 28 1.21 70.13 22.98
C THR A 28 1.18 68.68 23.41
N ALA A 29 -0.01 68.08 23.42
CA ALA A 29 -0.17 66.67 23.68
C ALA A 29 0.50 65.90 22.52
N ALA A 30 1.71 65.42 22.76
CA ALA A 30 2.32 64.40 21.92
C ALA A 30 1.58 63.09 22.22
N GLU A 31 0.72 62.66 21.29
CA GLU A 31 0.30 61.27 21.24
C GLU A 31 1.56 60.41 21.09
N THR A 32 1.87 59.64 22.13
CA THR A 32 2.84 58.56 22.04
C THR A 32 2.39 57.61 20.94
N PRO A 33 3.20 57.30 19.92
CA PRO A 33 2.86 56.23 18.99
C PRO A 33 2.69 54.96 19.81
N GLY A 34 1.51 54.35 19.75
CA GLY A 34 1.30 53.01 20.29
C GLY A 34 2.33 52.04 19.68
N PRO A 35 2.64 50.91 20.35
CA PRO A 35 3.59 49.96 19.80
C PRO A 35 3.10 49.51 18.42
N VAL A 36 3.84 49.88 17.38
CA VAL A 36 3.63 49.37 16.03
C VAL A 36 3.97 47.89 16.11
N ARG A 37 2.94 47.04 16.25
CA ARG A 37 3.08 45.62 15.93
C ARG A 37 3.54 45.58 14.46
N SER A 38 4.71 44.99 14.19
CA SER A 38 5.12 44.75 12.81
C SER A 38 4.04 43.90 12.14
N ALA A 39 3.81 44.14 10.84
CA ALA A 39 2.86 43.34 10.06
C ALA A 39 3.15 41.83 10.21
N ASP A 40 4.44 41.45 10.27
CA ASP A 40 4.90 40.08 10.51
C ASP A 40 4.45 39.52 11.88
N ALA A 41 4.45 40.33 12.94
CA ALA A 41 3.98 39.91 14.26
C ALA A 41 2.46 39.85 14.36
N ALA A 42 1.74 40.63 13.55
CA ALA A 42 0.29 40.58 13.44
C ALA A 42 -0.17 39.36 12.61
N LEU A 43 0.46 39.09 11.46
CA LEU A 43 0.23 37.89 10.65
C LEU A 43 0.57 36.61 11.42
N ALA A 44 1.72 36.56 12.10
CA ALA A 44 2.10 35.42 12.94
C ALA A 44 1.19 35.20 14.16
N GLN A 45 0.40 36.22 14.54
CA GLN A 45 -0.60 36.11 15.58
C GLN A 45 -1.95 35.65 15.01
N GLU A 46 -2.35 36.11 13.82
CA GLU A 46 -3.54 35.63 13.11
C GLU A 46 -3.45 34.13 12.76
N THR A 47 -2.28 33.62 12.33
CA THR A 47 -2.09 32.18 12.05
C THR A 47 -2.11 31.29 13.30
N LYS A 48 -1.78 31.86 14.47
CA LYS A 48 -1.87 31.18 15.77
C LYS A 48 -3.31 31.06 16.29
N ASP A 49 -4.18 32.00 15.92
CA ASP A 49 -5.56 32.03 16.37
C ASP A 49 -6.52 31.21 15.47
N LEU A 50 -6.03 30.68 14.34
CA LEU A 50 -6.81 29.79 13.47
C LEU A 50 -7.20 28.48 14.16
N PRO A 51 -8.45 28.00 14.01
CA PRO A 51 -8.86 26.68 14.48
C PRO A 51 -7.91 25.58 14.00
N ARG A 52 -7.53 24.69 14.92
CA ARG A 52 -6.69 23.53 14.65
C ARG A 52 -7.55 22.29 14.48
N HIS A 53 -7.23 21.52 13.45
CA HIS A 53 -7.86 20.26 13.11
C HIS A 53 -6.78 19.19 12.97
N THR A 54 -7.19 17.92 12.93
CA THR A 54 -6.27 16.78 12.90
C THR A 54 -6.59 15.82 11.76
N LEU A 55 -5.58 15.48 10.97
CA LEU A 55 -5.60 14.38 10.01
C LEU A 55 -4.66 13.30 10.52
N ILE A 56 -5.12 12.06 10.62
CA ILE A 56 -4.25 10.92 10.89
C ILE A 56 -4.15 10.02 9.66
N TYR A 57 -2.93 9.64 9.32
CA TYR A 57 -2.59 8.87 8.13
C TYR A 57 -1.84 7.59 8.51
N GLY A 58 -2.33 6.45 8.05
CA GLY A 58 -1.57 5.19 8.01
C GLY A 58 -1.19 4.84 6.57
N GLY A 59 -0.06 4.16 6.37
CA GLY A 59 0.32 3.70 5.03
C GLY A 59 -0.45 2.46 4.59
N ASP A 60 0.25 1.43 4.15
CA ASP A 60 -0.32 0.32 3.40
C ASP A 60 -1.18 -0.60 4.27
N ALA A 61 -2.46 -0.70 3.94
CA ALA A 61 -3.41 -1.62 4.55
C ALA A 61 -3.78 -2.70 3.53
N PHE A 62 -3.07 -3.83 3.59
CA PHE A 62 -3.50 -5.03 2.88
C PHE A 62 -4.78 -5.49 3.55
N CYS A 63 -5.89 -5.60 2.83
CA CYS A 63 -7.16 -6.10 3.39
C CYS A 63 -7.58 -7.45 2.78
N ALA A 64 -6.61 -8.19 2.26
CA ALA A 64 -6.83 -9.39 1.47
C ALA A 64 -6.05 -10.59 2.04
N ARG A 65 -6.03 -11.70 1.29
CA ARG A 65 -5.33 -12.93 1.66
C ARG A 65 -5.77 -13.45 3.03
N ARG A 66 -4.89 -13.54 4.04
CA ARG A 66 -5.26 -14.10 5.34
C ARG A 66 -6.24 -13.22 6.12
N LEU A 67 -6.32 -11.93 5.77
CA LEU A 67 -7.29 -11.01 6.38
C LEU A 67 -8.71 -11.27 5.91
N ASN A 68 -8.92 -11.82 4.70
CA ASN A 68 -10.25 -12.25 4.27
C ASN A 68 -10.86 -13.25 5.24
N TYR A 69 -10.05 -14.11 5.84
CA TYR A 69 -10.57 -15.06 6.81
C TYR A 69 -10.98 -14.41 8.13
N ALA A 70 -10.27 -13.35 8.57
CA ALA A 70 -10.70 -12.56 9.72
C ALA A 70 -12.03 -11.85 9.43
N LEU A 71 -12.21 -11.35 8.20
CA LEU A 71 -13.47 -10.75 7.75
C LEU A 71 -14.66 -11.73 7.74
N LEU A 72 -14.40 -13.04 7.67
CA LEU A 72 -15.44 -14.07 7.76
C LEU A 72 -15.78 -14.47 9.20
N SER A 73 -15.03 -14.02 10.22
CA SER A 73 -15.37 -14.39 11.59
C SER A 73 -16.81 -13.96 11.90
N PRO A 74 -17.66 -14.86 12.43
CA PRO A 74 -19.00 -14.49 12.87
C PRO A 74 -18.95 -13.54 14.07
N ASP A 75 -17.87 -13.55 14.86
CA ASP A 75 -17.67 -12.64 15.97
C ASP A 75 -17.21 -11.27 15.47
N GLU A 76 -18.02 -10.26 15.75
CA GLU A 76 -17.70 -8.86 15.45
C GLU A 76 -16.43 -8.38 16.16
N ALA A 77 -16.12 -8.93 17.35
CA ALA A 77 -14.91 -8.61 18.08
C ALA A 77 -13.64 -9.01 17.31
N ASP A 78 -13.68 -10.13 16.60
CA ASP A 78 -12.55 -10.59 15.77
C ASP A 78 -12.32 -9.67 14.56
N ARG A 79 -13.41 -9.22 13.91
CA ARG A 79 -13.31 -8.28 12.79
C ARG A 79 -12.79 -6.92 13.25
N LYS A 80 -13.26 -6.43 14.39
CA LYS A 80 -12.81 -5.16 14.99
C LYS A 80 -11.36 -5.19 15.46
N LYS A 81 -10.83 -6.39 15.75
CA LYS A 81 -9.45 -6.56 16.18
C LYS A 81 -8.42 -6.14 15.13
N LEU A 82 -8.77 -6.18 13.83
CA LEU A 82 -7.88 -5.81 12.74
C LEU A 82 -7.22 -4.43 12.96
N PHE A 83 -8.04 -3.42 13.25
CA PHE A 83 -7.57 -2.07 13.62
C PHE A 83 -7.68 -1.78 15.12
N GLY A 84 -8.04 -2.76 15.96
CA GLY A 84 -8.62 -2.53 17.28
C GLY A 84 -7.85 -1.57 18.18
N ALA A 85 -6.54 -1.73 18.31
CA ALA A 85 -5.72 -0.88 19.18
C ALA A 85 -5.42 0.51 18.59
N VAL A 86 -5.58 0.69 17.27
CA VAL A 86 -5.33 1.97 16.57
C VAL A 86 -6.61 2.71 16.20
N ALA A 87 -7.75 2.03 16.16
CA ALA A 87 -9.06 2.59 15.87
C ALA A 87 -9.45 3.79 16.76
N PRO A 88 -9.12 3.82 18.07
CA PRO A 88 -9.35 5.02 18.87
C PRO A 88 -8.64 6.28 18.32
N LEU A 89 -7.40 6.14 17.82
CA LEU A 89 -6.64 7.27 17.27
C LEU A 89 -7.26 7.80 15.96
N PHE A 90 -7.78 6.89 15.12
CA PHE A 90 -8.56 7.26 13.94
C PHE A 90 -9.82 8.04 14.32
N LYS A 91 -10.62 7.50 15.25
CA LYS A 91 -11.89 8.11 15.68
C LYS A 91 -11.75 9.42 16.44
N GLU A 92 -10.62 9.63 17.11
CA GLU A 92 -10.33 10.86 17.84
C GLU A 92 -9.83 11.99 16.94
N SER A 93 -9.44 11.67 15.70
CA SER A 93 -8.97 12.66 14.72
C SER A 93 -10.15 13.18 13.90
N ASP A 94 -10.06 14.42 13.42
CA ASP A 94 -11.13 15.03 12.63
C ASP A 94 -11.23 14.45 11.20
N LEU A 95 -10.14 13.83 10.75
CA LEU A 95 -10.04 13.11 9.49
C LEU A 95 -9.07 11.93 9.61
N ALA A 96 -9.45 10.77 9.11
CA ALA A 96 -8.59 9.58 9.07
C ALA A 96 -8.45 8.98 7.66
N MET A 97 -7.21 8.64 7.29
CA MET A 97 -6.84 8.11 5.98
C MET A 97 -5.90 6.92 6.07
N ILE A 98 -6.04 5.99 5.12
CA ILE A 98 -5.03 4.94 4.84
C ILE A 98 -4.78 4.76 3.34
N ASN A 99 -3.70 4.05 2.95
CA ASN A 99 -3.64 3.41 1.64
C ASN A 99 -4.34 2.05 1.69
N LEU A 100 -5.41 1.89 0.92
CA LEU A 100 -6.09 0.61 0.77
C LEU A 100 -5.44 -0.17 -0.37
N GLU A 101 -4.52 -1.06 -0.02
CA GLU A 101 -3.71 -1.79 -0.99
C GLU A 101 -4.39 -3.07 -1.45
N GLY A 102 -4.89 -3.04 -2.69
CA GLY A 102 -5.67 -4.11 -3.29
C GLY A 102 -7.03 -3.67 -3.80
N MET A 103 -7.87 -4.67 -4.04
CA MET A 103 -9.20 -4.52 -4.63
C MET A 103 -10.28 -4.98 -3.67
N VAL A 104 -11.43 -4.31 -3.64
CA VAL A 104 -12.64 -4.74 -2.92
C VAL A 104 -13.63 -5.22 -3.97
N SER A 105 -13.71 -6.53 -4.19
CA SER A 105 -14.51 -7.05 -5.30
C SER A 105 -14.90 -8.52 -5.15
N THR A 106 -15.98 -8.88 -5.82
CA THR A 106 -16.44 -10.27 -6.02
C THR A 106 -16.43 -10.68 -7.49
N GLY A 107 -16.21 -9.74 -8.41
CA GLY A 107 -15.99 -9.99 -9.84
C GLY A 107 -14.55 -9.74 -10.30
N GLY A 108 -14.39 -9.65 -11.61
CA GLY A 108 -13.10 -9.41 -12.27
C GLY A 108 -12.33 -10.70 -12.58
N TYR A 109 -11.16 -10.53 -13.20
CA TYR A 109 -10.32 -11.64 -13.64
C TYR A 109 -8.90 -11.47 -13.12
N TYR A 110 -8.23 -12.58 -12.80
CA TYR A 110 -6.82 -12.54 -12.42
C TYR A 110 -5.97 -11.91 -13.53
N ASN A 111 -5.37 -10.77 -13.25
CA ASN A 111 -4.58 -10.05 -14.23
C ASN A 111 -3.15 -10.61 -14.32
N ARG A 112 -2.95 -11.52 -15.28
CA ARG A 112 -1.66 -12.19 -15.52
C ARG A 112 -0.53 -11.26 -15.96
N LEU A 113 -0.86 -10.06 -16.45
CA LEU A 113 0.11 -9.14 -17.02
C LEU A 113 1.08 -8.56 -15.98
N ARG A 114 0.73 -8.64 -14.68
CA ARG A 114 1.58 -8.13 -13.60
C ARG A 114 2.79 -9.03 -13.31
N GLY A 115 2.75 -10.32 -13.67
CA GLY A 115 3.78 -11.29 -13.28
C GLY A 115 4.05 -11.36 -11.76
N ALA A 116 3.19 -10.74 -10.95
CA ALA A 116 3.41 -10.53 -9.53
C ALA A 116 3.10 -11.79 -8.72
N SER A 117 3.88 -11.98 -7.66
CA SER A 117 3.76 -13.15 -6.77
C SER A 117 2.63 -13.02 -5.74
N TYR A 118 2.02 -11.83 -5.62
CA TYR A 118 1.00 -11.51 -4.61
C TYR A 118 -0.12 -10.69 -5.24
N MET A 119 -1.35 -11.16 -5.08
CA MET A 119 -2.55 -10.47 -5.54
C MET A 119 -3.45 -10.20 -4.34
N TYR A 120 -3.98 -8.99 -4.24
CA TYR A 120 -4.78 -8.55 -3.10
C TYR A 120 -6.22 -8.26 -3.52
N ARG A 121 -7.11 -9.19 -3.18
CA ARG A 121 -8.56 -8.99 -3.23
C ARG A 121 -9.20 -9.22 -1.87
N ALA A 122 -9.84 -8.18 -1.37
CA ALA A 122 -10.62 -8.15 -0.15
C ALA A 122 -12.10 -8.47 -0.43
N PHE A 123 -12.76 -9.08 0.55
CA PHE A 123 -14.23 -9.18 0.54
C PHE A 123 -14.90 -7.81 0.66
N PRO A 124 -16.09 -7.61 0.06
CA PRO A 124 -16.88 -6.39 0.20
C PRO A 124 -17.06 -5.88 1.63
N ASN A 125 -17.26 -6.78 2.60
CA ASN A 125 -17.48 -6.42 4.00
C ASN A 125 -16.25 -5.81 4.70
N VAL A 126 -15.10 -5.70 4.02
CA VAL A 126 -13.97 -4.89 4.50
C VAL A 126 -14.37 -3.44 4.74
N VAL A 127 -15.31 -2.89 3.94
CA VAL A 127 -15.74 -1.49 4.10
C VAL A 127 -16.40 -1.24 5.45
N ASP A 128 -17.05 -2.25 6.03
CA ASP A 128 -17.62 -2.16 7.38
C ASP A 128 -16.52 -2.10 8.44
N VAL A 129 -15.44 -2.87 8.28
CA VAL A 129 -14.26 -2.81 9.16
C VAL A 129 -13.58 -1.44 9.09
N LEU A 130 -13.44 -0.87 7.88
CA LEU A 130 -12.86 0.46 7.71
C LEU A 130 -13.71 1.54 8.40
N LYS A 131 -15.04 1.48 8.24
CA LYS A 131 -15.96 2.39 8.92
C LYS A 131 -15.92 2.23 10.44
N ASP A 132 -15.93 0.99 10.91
CA ASP A 132 -15.86 0.68 12.34
C ASP A 132 -14.53 1.13 12.96
N ALA A 133 -13.45 1.15 12.18
CA ALA A 133 -12.16 1.69 12.60
C ALA A 133 -12.15 3.23 12.65
N GLY A 134 -13.10 3.90 11.98
CA GLY A 134 -13.17 5.36 11.88
C GLY A 134 -12.42 5.94 10.68
N ILE A 135 -12.24 5.17 9.59
CA ILE A 135 -11.58 5.64 8.38
C ILE A 135 -12.58 6.42 7.51
N ASP A 136 -12.24 7.68 7.18
CA ASP A 136 -13.09 8.58 6.39
C ASP A 136 -12.81 8.52 4.89
N LEU A 137 -11.56 8.21 4.54
CA LEU A 137 -11.09 8.15 3.17
C LEU A 137 -9.89 7.21 2.98
N VAL A 138 -9.69 6.78 1.74
CA VAL A 138 -8.57 5.93 1.34
C VAL A 138 -7.88 6.48 0.09
N THR A 139 -6.58 6.30 -0.03
CA THR A 139 -5.96 6.27 -1.37
C THR A 139 -6.03 4.84 -1.89
N ILE A 140 -6.37 4.70 -3.16
CA ILE A 140 -6.30 3.44 -3.91
C ILE A 140 -5.31 3.58 -5.07
N ALA A 141 -4.41 4.56 -4.98
CA ALA A 141 -3.39 4.91 -5.98
C ALA A 141 -2.18 3.96 -5.93
N ASN A 142 -2.39 2.66 -5.84
CA ASN A 142 -1.33 1.68 -5.62
C ASN A 142 -1.22 0.68 -6.76
N ASN A 143 -0.08 -0.02 -6.77
CA ASN A 143 0.27 -1.00 -7.78
C ASN A 143 -0.58 -2.31 -7.71
N HIS A 144 -1.52 -2.41 -6.77
CA HIS A 144 -2.43 -3.54 -6.62
C HIS A 144 -3.86 -3.23 -7.07
N ASN A 145 -4.15 -1.97 -7.41
CA ASN A 145 -5.46 -1.53 -7.87
C ASN A 145 -5.76 -1.92 -9.35
N GLY A 146 -5.03 -2.91 -9.87
CA GLY A 146 -5.26 -3.55 -11.17
C GLY A 146 -5.18 -5.08 -11.14
N ASP A 147 -5.06 -5.68 -9.95
CA ASP A 147 -4.83 -7.12 -9.76
C ASP A 147 -5.96 -7.97 -10.36
N TYR A 148 -7.21 -7.49 -10.30
CA TYR A 148 -8.39 -8.22 -10.79
C TYR A 148 -9.08 -7.56 -12.00
N GLY A 149 -8.34 -6.71 -12.72
CA GLY A 149 -8.81 -6.04 -13.92
C GLY A 149 -9.74 -4.84 -13.67
N PRO A 150 -10.15 -4.14 -14.75
CA PRO A 150 -10.96 -2.93 -14.67
C PRO A 150 -12.32 -3.14 -14.00
N GLU A 151 -12.96 -4.30 -14.16
CA GLU A 151 -14.27 -4.56 -13.56
C GLU A 151 -14.21 -4.58 -12.04
N ALA A 152 -13.20 -5.24 -11.47
CA ALA A 152 -12.97 -5.26 -10.02
C ALA A 152 -12.60 -3.88 -9.47
N GLN A 153 -11.98 -3.03 -10.29
CA GLN A 153 -11.64 -1.66 -9.91
C GLN A 153 -12.90 -0.81 -9.76
N VAL A 154 -13.79 -0.88 -10.75
CA VAL A 154 -15.06 -0.17 -10.70
C VAL A 154 -15.89 -0.67 -9.52
N GLU A 155 -15.90 -1.98 -9.27
CA GLU A 155 -16.56 -2.56 -8.09
C GLU A 155 -15.97 -2.02 -6.78
N THR A 156 -14.64 -1.88 -6.68
CA THR A 156 -13.96 -1.29 -5.52
C THR A 156 -14.44 0.14 -5.24
N VAL A 157 -14.50 0.95 -6.30
CA VAL A 157 -15.01 2.33 -6.24
C VAL A 157 -16.49 2.36 -5.80
N ASP A 158 -17.32 1.47 -6.33
CA ASP A 158 -18.74 1.37 -5.99
C ASP A 158 -18.94 0.98 -4.51
N HIS A 159 -18.17 0.02 -3.98
CA HIS A 159 -18.21 -0.37 -2.57
C HIS A 159 -17.81 0.78 -1.64
N LEU A 160 -16.72 1.49 -1.95
CA LEU A 160 -16.26 2.65 -1.17
C LEU A 160 -17.30 3.79 -1.18
N ALA A 161 -17.87 4.07 -2.35
CA ALA A 161 -18.88 5.10 -2.52
C ALA A 161 -20.17 4.80 -1.71
N VAL A 162 -20.67 3.56 -1.77
CA VAL A 162 -21.85 3.13 -0.98
C VAL A 162 -21.56 3.13 0.51
N ALA A 163 -20.34 2.78 0.91
CA ALA A 163 -19.91 2.85 2.31
C ALA A 163 -19.82 4.28 2.85
N GLY A 164 -19.71 5.28 1.97
CA GLY A 164 -19.47 6.69 2.32
C GLY A 164 -17.99 7.03 2.54
N ILE A 165 -17.08 6.10 2.21
CA ILE A 165 -15.64 6.28 2.34
C ILE A 165 -15.14 7.07 1.12
N GLY A 166 -14.47 8.18 1.36
CA GLY A 166 -13.88 9.00 0.29
C GLY A 166 -12.70 8.29 -0.36
N PHE A 167 -12.43 8.52 -1.64
CA PHE A 167 -11.27 7.90 -2.28
C PHE A 167 -10.66 8.75 -3.39
N THR A 168 -9.39 8.49 -3.67
CA THR A 168 -8.60 9.09 -4.76
C THR A 168 -7.61 8.07 -5.33
N GLY A 169 -7.14 8.29 -6.55
CA GLY A 169 -6.02 7.53 -7.13
C GLY A 169 -6.41 6.45 -8.13
N ALA A 170 -7.70 6.18 -8.30
CA ALA A 170 -8.23 5.36 -9.37
C ALA A 170 -9.67 5.80 -9.68
N GLY A 171 -10.18 5.40 -10.84
CA GLY A 171 -11.51 5.80 -11.27
C GLY A 171 -11.92 5.17 -12.58
N VAL A 172 -13.15 5.47 -13.01
CA VAL A 172 -13.75 4.89 -14.23
C VAL A 172 -13.11 5.38 -15.54
N ASN A 173 -12.25 6.41 -15.45
CA ASN A 173 -11.41 6.95 -16.52
C ASN A 173 -10.32 7.85 -15.93
N TRP A 174 -9.42 8.37 -16.79
CA TRP A 174 -8.31 9.26 -16.39
C TRP A 174 -8.76 10.45 -15.54
N ALA A 175 -9.81 11.15 -15.96
CA ALA A 175 -10.27 12.36 -15.27
C ALA A 175 -10.85 12.05 -13.87
N ASP A 176 -11.45 10.87 -13.70
CA ASP A 176 -11.95 10.41 -12.40
C ASP A 176 -10.84 9.85 -11.50
N ALA A 177 -9.82 9.21 -12.09
CA ALA A 177 -8.65 8.71 -11.36
C ALA A 177 -7.77 9.85 -10.83
N ALA A 178 -7.56 10.90 -11.64
CA ALA A 178 -6.82 12.10 -11.27
C ALA A 178 -7.58 13.04 -10.31
N ARG A 179 -8.86 12.76 -10.06
CA ARG A 179 -9.71 13.63 -9.25
C ARG A 179 -9.33 13.58 -7.77
N PRO A 180 -9.04 14.72 -7.12
CA PRO A 180 -8.85 14.77 -5.68
C PRO A 180 -10.12 14.37 -4.92
N VAL A 181 -9.95 13.82 -3.72
CA VAL A 181 -11.05 13.74 -2.74
C VAL A 181 -11.02 14.99 -1.86
N TYR A 182 -12.18 15.63 -1.71
CA TYR A 182 -12.33 16.84 -0.89
C TYR A 182 -13.10 16.53 0.39
N ARG A 183 -12.60 17.03 1.53
CA ARG A 183 -13.26 16.92 2.83
C ARG A 183 -13.25 18.26 3.55
N LYS A 184 -14.41 18.65 4.06
CA LYS A 184 -14.56 19.84 4.90
C LYS A 184 -14.42 19.43 6.36
N VAL A 185 -13.47 20.04 7.05
CA VAL A 185 -13.18 19.83 8.46
C VAL A 185 -13.28 21.19 9.16
N GLY A 186 -14.37 21.39 9.90
CA GLY A 186 -14.72 22.69 10.48
C GLY A 186 -14.81 23.79 9.42
N ASP A 187 -13.89 24.76 9.50
CA ASP A 187 -13.77 25.89 8.58
C ASP A 187 -12.83 25.61 7.39
N THR A 188 -12.08 24.51 7.43
CA THR A 188 -11.02 24.18 6.48
C THR A 188 -11.52 23.14 5.48
N VAL A 189 -11.03 23.22 4.24
CA VAL A 189 -11.30 22.21 3.19
C VAL A 189 -9.97 21.63 2.75
N VAL A 190 -9.85 20.32 2.86
CA VAL A 190 -8.66 19.55 2.52
C VAL A 190 -8.95 18.77 1.23
N ALA A 191 -8.06 18.89 0.24
CA ALA A 191 -8.02 18.04 -0.93
C ALA A 191 -6.88 17.03 -0.79
N ILE A 192 -7.16 15.77 -1.10
CA ILE A 192 -6.16 14.70 -1.11
C ILE A 192 -6.06 14.14 -2.53
N VAL A 193 -4.84 14.08 -3.04
CA VAL A 193 -4.51 13.61 -4.39
C VAL A 193 -3.69 12.33 -4.25
N GLY A 194 -4.19 11.23 -4.80
CA GLY A 194 -3.46 9.97 -4.89
C GLY A 194 -2.88 9.76 -6.28
N MET A 195 -1.64 9.27 -6.39
CA MET A 195 -1.04 8.85 -7.67
C MET A 195 -0.07 7.69 -7.46
N GLU A 196 -0.10 6.73 -8.37
CA GLU A 196 0.85 5.62 -8.42
C GLU A 196 2.06 6.05 -9.27
N LEU A 197 3.27 5.79 -8.78
CA LEU A 197 4.53 6.26 -9.35
C LEU A 197 5.56 5.12 -9.58
N SER A 198 5.24 3.87 -9.26
CA SER A 198 6.17 2.73 -9.30
C SER A 198 5.95 1.79 -10.49
N ASP A 199 4.82 1.10 -10.60
CA ASP A 199 4.63 0.07 -11.62
C ASP A 199 3.16 -0.24 -11.94
N ALA A 200 2.41 0.79 -12.34
CA ALA A 200 1.01 0.68 -12.76
C ALA A 200 0.73 0.89 -14.25
N GLN A 201 1.75 0.88 -15.09
CA GLN A 201 1.59 1.20 -16.52
C GLN A 201 0.51 0.36 -17.22
N VAL A 202 0.40 -0.93 -16.88
CA VAL A 202 -0.52 -1.87 -17.54
C VAL A 202 -2.01 -1.55 -17.25
N TYR A 203 -2.30 -1.01 -16.08
CA TYR A 203 -3.65 -0.72 -15.58
C TYR A 203 -3.86 0.77 -15.27
N ARG A 204 -3.05 1.64 -15.89
CA ARG A 204 -3.28 3.09 -15.86
C ARG A 204 -4.67 3.43 -16.41
N ALA A 205 -5.30 4.43 -15.83
CA ALA A 205 -6.53 4.98 -16.36
C ALA A 205 -6.28 5.58 -17.74
N GLU A 206 -7.27 5.46 -18.64
CA GLU A 206 -7.24 6.17 -19.91
C GLU A 206 -8.54 6.95 -20.10
N LYS A 207 -8.65 7.72 -21.19
CA LYS A 207 -9.81 8.60 -21.43
C LYS A 207 -11.15 7.90 -21.25
N ASN A 208 -11.27 6.64 -21.69
CA ASN A 208 -12.49 5.84 -21.62
C ASN A 208 -12.24 4.45 -20.99
N ARG A 209 -11.18 4.30 -20.19
CA ARG A 209 -10.81 3.02 -19.57
C ARG A 209 -10.61 3.22 -18.07
N PRO A 210 -11.28 2.45 -17.20
CA PRO A 210 -10.98 2.46 -15.78
C PRO A 210 -9.50 2.13 -15.55
N GLY A 211 -8.90 2.79 -14.59
CA GLY A 211 -7.56 2.47 -14.15
C GLY A 211 -7.06 3.35 -13.03
N VAL A 212 -5.80 3.14 -12.69
CA VAL A 212 -5.08 3.89 -11.65
C VAL A 212 -4.54 5.19 -12.22
N HIS A 213 -4.48 6.22 -11.39
CA HIS A 213 -3.84 7.49 -11.72
C HIS A 213 -2.33 7.27 -11.79
N PHE A 214 -1.83 7.04 -13.01
CA PHE A 214 -0.43 6.73 -13.30
C PHE A 214 -0.02 7.35 -14.63
N LEU A 215 1.06 8.14 -14.64
CA LEU A 215 1.57 8.77 -15.85
C LEU A 215 2.86 8.08 -16.33
N HIS A 216 3.90 8.14 -15.50
CA HIS A 216 5.19 7.52 -15.71
C HIS A 216 5.67 6.84 -14.42
N ARG A 217 6.59 5.87 -14.57
CA ARG A 217 7.37 5.37 -13.44
C ARG A 217 8.36 6.46 -13.04
N ALA A 218 8.28 6.93 -11.80
CA ALA A 218 9.13 7.98 -11.29
C ALA A 218 10.59 7.52 -11.13
N PHE A 219 11.49 8.49 -11.04
CA PHE A 219 12.92 8.34 -10.76
C PHE A 219 13.72 7.62 -11.83
N GLN A 220 13.09 7.31 -12.98
CA GLN A 220 13.77 6.65 -14.11
C GLN A 220 14.58 7.66 -14.93
N ASN A 221 14.00 8.84 -15.17
CA ASN A 221 14.66 9.92 -15.89
C ASN A 221 14.02 11.28 -15.57
N PRO A 222 14.77 12.39 -15.74
CA PRO A 222 14.28 13.73 -15.38
C PRO A 222 13.11 14.25 -16.22
N GLU A 223 12.92 13.76 -17.46
CA GLU A 223 11.84 14.22 -18.35
C GLU A 223 10.48 13.68 -17.87
N ASP A 224 10.42 12.38 -17.57
CA ASP A 224 9.25 11.73 -17.00
C ASP A 224 8.90 12.31 -15.62
N ASP A 225 9.90 12.54 -14.77
CA ASP A 225 9.71 13.18 -13.46
C ASP A 225 9.14 14.60 -13.60
N GLN A 226 9.59 15.36 -14.60
CA GLN A 226 9.04 16.69 -14.87
C GLN A 226 7.61 16.61 -15.41
N ALA A 227 7.30 15.66 -16.29
CA ALA A 227 5.95 15.44 -16.79
C ALA A 227 4.95 15.13 -15.66
N ILE A 228 5.38 14.34 -14.66
CA ILE A 228 4.60 14.09 -13.44
C ILE A 228 4.35 15.39 -12.67
N VAL A 229 5.40 16.21 -12.45
CA VAL A 229 5.30 17.50 -11.75
C VAL A 229 4.34 18.46 -12.46
N ASP A 230 4.45 18.57 -13.78
CA ASP A 230 3.64 19.47 -14.61
C ASP A 230 2.16 19.04 -14.58
N HIS A 231 1.88 17.74 -14.72
CA HIS A 231 0.52 17.20 -14.59
C HIS A 231 -0.05 17.45 -13.18
N LEU A 232 0.71 17.14 -12.13
CA LEU A 232 0.23 17.35 -10.75
C LEU A 232 0.06 18.84 -10.40
N LYS A 233 0.81 19.73 -11.05
CA LYS A 233 0.61 21.18 -10.91
C LYS A 233 -0.76 21.60 -11.43
N GLU A 234 -1.22 21.05 -12.55
CA GLU A 234 -2.59 21.29 -13.05
C GLU A 234 -3.64 20.78 -12.08
N VAL A 235 -3.43 19.57 -11.51
CA VAL A 235 -4.33 18.99 -10.50
C VAL A 235 -4.40 19.87 -9.24
N VAL A 236 -3.26 20.37 -8.75
CA VAL A 236 -3.22 21.28 -7.60
C VAL A 236 -3.92 22.60 -7.91
N GLN A 237 -3.71 23.18 -9.09
CA GLN A 237 -4.37 24.43 -9.49
C GLN A 237 -5.89 24.30 -9.47
N GLU A 238 -6.43 23.17 -9.96
CA GLU A 238 -7.85 22.87 -9.87
C GLU A 238 -8.29 22.66 -8.41
N ALA A 239 -7.54 21.89 -7.63
CA ALA A 239 -7.86 21.65 -6.22
C ALA A 239 -7.92 22.94 -5.38
N ARG A 240 -7.03 23.89 -5.66
CA ARG A 240 -6.98 25.21 -4.99
C ARG A 240 -8.19 26.09 -5.28
N ARG A 241 -9.02 25.78 -6.28
CA ARG A 241 -10.31 26.45 -6.45
C ARG A 241 -11.25 26.16 -5.29
N HIS A 242 -11.12 24.98 -4.67
CA HIS A 242 -12.08 24.46 -3.69
C HIS A 242 -11.48 24.18 -2.31
N ALA A 243 -10.15 24.02 -2.19
CA ALA A 243 -9.48 23.59 -0.97
C ALA A 243 -8.45 24.60 -0.46
N HIS A 244 -8.36 24.72 0.87
CA HIS A 244 -7.35 25.51 1.56
C HIS A 244 -6.02 24.74 1.66
N ILE A 245 -6.10 23.41 1.78
CA ILE A 245 -4.95 22.52 1.88
C ILE A 245 -5.02 21.46 0.78
N VAL A 246 -3.90 21.21 0.10
CA VAL A 246 -3.78 20.13 -0.89
C VAL A 246 -2.64 19.19 -0.49
N ILE A 247 -2.99 17.94 -0.17
CA ILE A 247 -2.06 16.89 0.27
C ILE A 247 -1.88 15.88 -0.86
N PHE A 248 -0.63 15.47 -1.09
CA PHE A 248 -0.31 14.40 -2.03
C PHE A 248 -0.05 13.09 -1.30
N SER A 249 -0.61 11.99 -1.78
CA SER A 249 -0.34 10.63 -1.30
C SER A 249 0.18 9.76 -2.45
N PRO A 250 1.50 9.76 -2.68
CA PRO A 250 2.13 8.93 -3.70
C PRO A 250 2.34 7.49 -3.24
N HIS A 251 2.09 6.56 -4.15
CA HIS A 251 2.61 5.20 -4.06
C HIS A 251 3.87 5.09 -4.92
N TRP A 252 5.05 5.01 -4.29
CA TRP A 252 6.33 5.04 -4.99
C TRP A 252 7.25 3.89 -4.53
N ALA A 253 6.69 2.67 -4.56
CA ALA A 253 7.33 1.42 -4.18
C ALA A 253 8.69 1.20 -4.89
N ASN A 254 9.79 1.56 -4.22
CA ASN A 254 11.16 1.44 -4.73
C ASN A 254 11.95 0.30 -4.06
N TRP A 255 11.44 -0.93 -4.19
CA TRP A 255 11.99 -2.14 -3.56
C TRP A 255 13.38 -2.55 -4.05
N ASP A 256 13.74 -2.17 -5.28
CA ASP A 256 14.95 -2.66 -5.94
C ASP A 256 16.22 -1.90 -5.52
N ASP A 257 16.08 -0.75 -4.85
CA ASP A 257 17.18 0.11 -4.42
C ASP A 257 17.39 0.07 -2.90
N GLU A 258 18.65 0.08 -2.47
CA GLU A 258 19.04 0.39 -1.09
C GLU A 258 20.03 1.58 -1.12
N PRO A 259 19.75 2.72 -0.45
CA PRO A 259 18.55 3.02 0.34
C PRO A 259 17.29 3.23 -0.53
N HIS A 260 16.11 2.95 0.02
CA HIS A 260 14.82 3.11 -0.69
C HIS A 260 14.52 4.58 -1.03
N VAL A 261 14.87 5.51 -0.13
CA VAL A 261 14.81 6.96 -0.38
C VAL A 261 16.07 7.41 -1.12
N THR A 262 15.94 7.57 -2.43
CA THR A 262 17.06 7.92 -3.32
C THR A 262 17.19 9.43 -3.55
N PRO A 263 18.35 9.95 -3.98
CA PRO A 263 18.49 11.37 -4.33
C PRO A 263 17.50 11.86 -5.41
N PRO A 264 17.19 11.10 -6.48
CA PRO A 264 16.11 11.46 -7.42
C PRO A 264 14.74 11.56 -6.75
N MET A 265 14.41 10.64 -5.83
CA MET A 265 13.16 10.69 -5.08
C MET A 265 13.02 11.95 -4.23
N ARG A 266 14.11 12.33 -3.53
CA ARG A 266 14.14 13.58 -2.76
C ARG A 266 14.03 14.82 -3.65
N ALA A 267 14.68 14.79 -4.82
CA ALA A 267 14.58 15.87 -5.79
C ALA A 267 13.14 16.04 -6.31
N LEU A 268 12.46 14.93 -6.65
CA LEU A 268 11.06 14.97 -7.06
C LEU A 268 10.16 15.50 -5.93
N ALA A 269 10.34 15.02 -4.69
CA ALA A 269 9.58 15.50 -3.53
C ALA A 269 9.70 17.02 -3.35
N GLY A 270 10.92 17.56 -3.48
CA GLY A 270 11.15 19.00 -3.47
C GLY A 270 10.41 19.75 -4.59
N LYS A 271 10.34 19.18 -5.80
CA LYS A 271 9.57 19.75 -6.92
C LYS A 271 8.06 19.68 -6.70
N LEU A 272 7.55 18.59 -6.16
CA LEU A 272 6.12 18.44 -5.83
C LEU A 272 5.65 19.54 -4.86
N ILE A 273 6.48 19.87 -3.87
CA ILE A 273 6.20 20.99 -2.96
C ILE A 273 6.32 22.35 -3.67
N ARG A 274 7.44 22.61 -4.36
CA ARG A 274 7.77 23.95 -4.89
C ARG A 274 7.09 24.33 -6.19
N GLU A 275 6.97 23.37 -7.10
CA GLU A 275 6.53 23.59 -8.47
C GLU A 275 5.05 23.21 -8.65
N SER A 276 4.63 22.06 -8.08
CA SER A 276 3.22 21.66 -8.11
C SER A 276 2.38 22.38 -7.04
N GLY A 277 2.96 22.67 -5.86
CA GLY A 277 2.33 23.50 -4.82
C GLY A 277 1.56 22.73 -3.74
N PHE A 278 1.90 21.45 -3.51
CA PHE A 278 1.34 20.66 -2.40
C PHE A 278 1.75 21.24 -1.04
N ASP A 279 0.94 21.00 -0.01
CA ASP A 279 1.20 21.42 1.38
C ASP A 279 1.81 20.32 2.23
N ALA A 280 1.66 19.07 1.81
CA ALA A 280 2.32 17.91 2.40
C ALA A 280 2.38 16.77 1.38
N VAL A 281 3.36 15.89 1.55
CA VAL A 281 3.44 14.60 0.86
C VAL A 281 3.43 13.48 1.90
N LEU A 282 2.51 12.55 1.76
CA LEU A 282 2.29 11.40 2.64
C LEU A 282 2.48 10.12 1.82
N GLY A 283 3.73 9.69 1.68
CA GLY A 283 4.11 8.56 0.84
C GLY A 283 3.81 7.18 1.45
N HIS A 284 3.80 6.19 0.58
CA HIS A 284 3.65 4.77 0.91
C HIS A 284 4.13 3.85 -0.24
N GLY A 285 4.09 2.53 -0.04
CA GLY A 285 4.40 1.50 -1.05
C GLY A 285 5.73 0.75 -0.89
N VAL A 286 6.70 1.23 -0.08
CA VAL A 286 7.88 0.42 0.30
C VAL A 286 7.66 -0.41 1.56
N HIS A 287 6.46 -0.35 2.17
CA HIS A 287 6.05 -1.13 3.35
C HIS A 287 7.00 -0.98 4.56
N LEU A 288 7.78 0.11 4.58
CA LEU A 288 8.80 0.44 5.54
C LEU A 288 8.68 1.91 5.95
N PRO A 289 8.65 2.24 7.26
CA PRO A 289 8.68 3.63 7.68
C PRO A 289 9.99 4.31 7.30
N GLU A 290 9.91 5.38 6.52
CA GLU A 290 11.06 6.12 6.03
C GLU A 290 11.18 7.50 6.68
N GLY A 291 12.33 8.15 6.47
CA GLY A 291 12.62 9.48 7.02
C GLY A 291 11.62 10.56 6.57
N VAL A 292 11.65 11.70 7.25
CA VAL A 292 10.87 12.89 6.93
C VAL A 292 11.81 14.00 6.47
N GLU A 293 11.40 14.75 5.46
CA GLU A 293 12.10 15.94 4.98
C GLU A 293 11.16 17.14 4.92
N ILE A 294 11.68 18.33 5.24
CA ILE A 294 10.91 19.58 5.18
C ILE A 294 11.40 20.42 4.00
N PHE A 295 10.50 20.74 3.08
CA PHE A 295 10.74 21.67 1.99
C PHE A 295 9.87 22.91 2.19
N ASP A 296 10.49 24.08 2.33
CA ASP A 296 9.80 25.37 2.42
C ASP A 296 8.67 25.39 3.48
N GLY A 297 8.97 24.83 4.66
CA GLY A 297 8.03 24.72 5.79
C GLY A 297 7.06 23.55 5.72
N LYS A 298 7.03 22.80 4.62
CA LYS A 298 6.04 21.75 4.33
C LYS A 298 6.64 20.35 4.43
N PRO A 299 5.94 19.37 5.04
CA PRO A 299 6.52 18.07 5.29
C PRO A 299 6.36 17.08 4.13
N VAL A 300 7.37 16.24 3.98
CA VAL A 300 7.37 15.03 3.14
C VAL A 300 7.67 13.85 4.04
N VAL A 301 6.66 13.03 4.29
CA VAL A 301 6.83 11.69 4.85
C VAL A 301 7.10 10.76 3.67
N TYR A 302 8.31 10.20 3.57
CA TYR A 302 8.66 9.38 2.41
C TYR A 302 7.87 8.07 2.38
N ASP A 303 7.66 7.41 3.51
CA ASP A 303 6.81 6.23 3.56
C ASP A 303 6.32 6.01 5.01
N ALA A 304 5.03 5.76 5.19
CA ALA A 304 4.46 5.48 6.51
C ALA A 304 4.58 4.00 6.93
N GLY A 305 5.04 3.14 6.03
CA GLY A 305 5.03 1.70 6.17
C GLY A 305 3.62 1.13 6.16
N ASN A 306 3.47 -0.07 6.72
CA ASN A 306 2.21 -0.77 6.76
C ASN A 306 1.32 -0.30 7.91
N CYS A 307 0.04 -0.07 7.63
CA CYS A 307 -1.00 0.16 8.62
C CYS A 307 -1.74 -1.13 9.02
N LEU A 308 -1.89 -2.08 8.09
CA LEU A 308 -2.52 -3.38 8.35
C LEU A 308 -1.91 -4.42 7.41
N ALA A 309 -1.49 -5.56 7.97
CA ALA A 309 -0.88 -6.64 7.22
C ALA A 309 -1.30 -8.02 7.70
N ASP A 310 -1.06 -9.02 6.85
CA ASP A 310 -1.46 -10.41 7.07
C ASP A 310 -0.27 -11.31 7.53
N PHE A 311 0.76 -10.68 8.08
CA PHE A 311 1.99 -11.28 8.61
C PHE A 311 2.42 -10.61 9.92
N ASP A 312 3.22 -11.32 10.72
CA ASP A 312 3.77 -10.84 11.99
C ASP A 312 5.18 -10.28 11.77
N THR A 313 5.38 -9.00 12.09
CA THR A 313 6.67 -8.32 11.86
C THR A 313 7.75 -8.72 12.86
N ARG A 314 7.43 -9.51 13.91
CA ARG A 314 8.45 -10.05 14.85
C ARG A 314 9.24 -11.22 14.30
N GLU A 315 8.79 -11.84 13.21
CA GLU A 315 9.53 -12.92 12.59
C GLU A 315 10.91 -12.41 12.16
N ALA A 316 11.98 -13.09 12.60
CA ALA A 316 13.34 -12.57 12.51
C ALA A 316 13.81 -12.27 11.07
N HIS A 317 13.17 -12.86 10.06
CA HIS A 317 13.47 -12.60 8.65
C HIS A 317 12.71 -11.39 8.07
N LEU A 318 11.76 -10.83 8.83
CA LEU A 318 10.88 -9.73 8.44
C LEU A 318 11.11 -8.46 9.28
N ARG A 319 11.68 -8.59 10.49
CA ARG A 319 11.84 -7.50 11.47
C ARG A 319 12.44 -6.20 10.93
N ASN A 320 13.34 -6.28 9.95
CA ASN A 320 14.01 -5.12 9.37
C ASN A 320 13.47 -4.70 7.99
N GLN A 321 12.38 -5.33 7.54
CA GLN A 321 11.83 -5.22 6.18
C GLN A 321 10.34 -4.87 6.16
N VAL A 322 9.67 -4.87 7.32
CA VAL A 322 8.25 -4.55 7.45
C VAL A 322 7.96 -3.87 8.79
N GLY A 323 7.37 -2.68 8.73
CA GLY A 323 7.06 -1.85 9.89
C GLY A 323 5.99 -0.82 9.55
N GLY A 324 5.51 -0.05 10.52
CA GLY A 324 4.46 0.94 10.29
C GLY A 324 4.53 2.13 11.23
N MET A 325 4.00 3.25 10.77
CA MET A 325 3.79 4.48 11.53
C MET A 325 2.38 5.00 11.23
N LEU A 326 1.71 5.53 12.25
CA LEU A 326 0.66 6.53 12.03
C LEU A 326 1.30 7.91 12.08
N TRP A 327 0.93 8.76 11.13
CA TRP A 327 1.32 10.16 11.11
C TRP A 327 0.11 11.03 11.34
N LYS A 328 0.08 11.73 12.48
CA LYS A 328 -0.96 12.70 12.81
C LYS A 328 -0.46 14.10 12.47
N ALA A 329 -1.14 14.76 11.54
CA ALA A 329 -0.92 16.14 11.15
C ALA A 329 -1.93 17.06 11.85
N GLU A 330 -1.45 18.00 12.65
CA GLU A 330 -2.25 19.13 13.12
C GLU A 330 -2.21 20.23 12.05
N PHE A 331 -3.36 20.69 11.59
CA PHE A 331 -3.46 21.63 10.48
C PHE A 331 -4.52 22.71 10.69
N SER A 332 -4.45 23.75 9.86
CA SER A 332 -5.46 24.80 9.72
C SER A 332 -5.51 25.26 8.25
N LYS A 333 -6.32 26.25 7.89
CA LYS A 333 -6.31 26.86 6.55
C LYS A 333 -4.93 27.35 6.06
N ALA A 334 -3.99 27.64 6.96
CA ALA A 334 -2.62 28.01 6.60
C ALA A 334 -1.79 26.83 6.10
N GLY A 335 -2.08 25.60 6.53
CA GLY A 335 -1.26 24.42 6.29
C GLY A 335 -1.05 23.57 7.55
N VAL A 336 0.00 22.73 7.52
CA VAL A 336 0.37 21.82 8.60
C VAL A 336 1.25 22.53 9.64
N HIS A 337 0.83 22.51 10.90
CA HIS A 337 1.55 23.12 12.04
C HIS A 337 2.41 22.13 12.79
N ARG A 338 2.01 20.86 12.82
CA ARG A 338 2.74 19.82 13.52
C ARG A 338 2.54 18.46 12.87
N LEU A 339 3.60 17.67 12.83
CA LEU A 339 3.53 16.23 12.62
C LEU A 339 3.87 15.47 13.91
N GLU A 340 3.08 14.46 14.19
CA GLU A 340 3.31 13.46 15.23
C GLU A 340 3.41 12.08 14.59
N GLY A 341 4.53 11.38 14.81
CA GLY A 341 4.74 10.01 14.33
C GLY A 341 4.56 9.00 15.46
N ILE A 342 3.69 8.02 15.26
CA ILE A 342 3.29 7.01 16.24
C ILE A 342 3.68 5.62 15.71
N PRO A 343 4.64 4.92 16.33
CA PRO A 343 5.11 3.63 15.83
C PRO A 343 4.05 2.54 16.00
N LEU A 344 3.93 1.73 14.96
CA LEU A 344 3.02 0.58 14.89
C LEU A 344 3.78 -0.74 14.93
N HIS A 345 3.06 -1.75 15.39
CA HIS A 345 3.46 -3.13 15.39
C HIS A 345 2.35 -3.96 14.76
N MET A 346 2.65 -4.74 13.72
CA MET A 346 1.68 -5.65 13.13
C MET A 346 1.91 -7.07 13.65
N ARG A 347 0.88 -7.60 14.30
CA ARG A 347 0.75 -9.02 14.54
C ARG A 347 -0.10 -9.63 13.44
N LEU A 348 -0.03 -10.94 13.29
CA LEU A 348 -0.92 -11.66 12.39
C LEU A 348 -2.39 -11.28 12.65
N LEU A 349 -2.99 -10.60 11.67
CA LEU A 349 -4.40 -10.14 11.68
C LEU A 349 -4.73 -9.09 12.76
N GLU A 350 -3.76 -8.29 13.20
CA GLU A 350 -3.98 -7.27 14.21
C GLU A 350 -2.90 -6.19 14.16
N THR A 351 -3.30 -4.92 14.03
CA THR A 351 -2.39 -3.78 14.23
C THR A 351 -2.45 -3.27 15.67
N ARG A 352 -1.27 -3.06 16.25
CA ARG A 352 -1.08 -2.49 17.59
C ARG A 352 -0.18 -1.27 17.55
N LEU A 353 -0.27 -0.47 18.60
CA LEU A 353 0.82 0.43 18.95
C LEU A 353 2.03 -0.43 19.30
N ALA A 354 3.21 0.03 18.92
CA ALA A 354 4.44 -0.60 19.39
C ALA A 354 4.54 -0.47 20.93
N GLU A 355 5.31 -1.36 21.55
CA GLU A 355 5.62 -1.39 23.00
C GLU A 355 7.15 -1.25 23.18
N ASP A 356 7.59 -0.80 24.37
CA ASP A 356 9.01 -0.51 24.68
C ASP A 356 9.98 -1.60 24.18
N GLY A 357 10.87 -1.22 23.25
CA GLY A 357 11.91 -2.09 22.68
C GLY A 357 11.97 -2.02 21.15
N ASP A 358 10.97 -2.60 20.47
CA ASP A 358 10.82 -2.58 19.00
C ASP A 358 10.61 -1.14 18.47
N GLU A 359 9.97 -0.28 19.28
CA GLU A 359 9.78 1.16 19.03
C GLU A 359 11.07 1.91 18.72
N ASN A 360 12.16 1.56 19.40
CA ASN A 360 13.39 2.33 19.34
C ASN A 360 14.07 2.21 17.98
N GLU A 361 13.97 1.08 17.27
CA GLU A 361 14.68 0.89 16.01
C GLU A 361 14.06 1.73 14.89
N ALA A 362 12.74 1.69 14.73
CA ALA A 362 12.03 2.50 13.74
C ALA A 362 12.20 4.01 14.03
N LEU A 363 12.02 4.42 15.29
CA LEU A 363 12.20 5.82 15.69
C LEU A 363 13.65 6.30 15.46
N GLN A 364 14.64 5.48 15.78
CA GLN A 364 16.06 5.80 15.55
C GLN A 364 16.40 5.85 14.06
N PHE A 365 15.86 4.92 13.26
CA PHE A 365 16.04 4.91 11.82
C PHE A 365 15.47 6.18 11.20
N ILE A 366 14.19 6.49 11.45
CA ILE A 366 13.53 7.69 10.94
C ILE A 366 14.27 8.95 11.40
N ALA A 367 14.65 9.05 12.68
CA ALA A 367 15.41 10.19 13.18
C ALA A 367 16.81 10.33 12.56
N LYS A 368 17.48 9.21 12.27
CA LYS A 368 18.77 9.21 11.58
C LYS A 368 18.61 9.63 10.12
N SER A 369 17.75 8.96 9.35
CA SER A 369 17.48 9.25 7.94
C SER A 369 17.02 10.69 7.74
N SER A 370 16.11 11.18 8.59
CA SER A 370 15.65 12.58 8.55
C SER A 370 16.79 13.56 8.78
N ARG A 371 17.71 13.29 9.73
CA ARG A 371 18.90 14.14 9.93
C ARG A 371 19.81 14.17 8.72
N GLU A 372 19.97 13.03 8.04
CA GLU A 372 20.74 12.95 6.79
C GLU A 372 20.07 13.74 5.66
N TYR A 373 18.74 13.91 5.71
CA TYR A 373 17.98 14.75 4.80
C TYR A 373 17.96 16.24 5.22
N GLY A 374 18.52 16.57 6.40
CA GLY A 374 18.57 17.94 6.93
C GLY A 374 17.43 18.30 7.89
N THR A 375 16.62 17.33 8.31
CA THR A 375 15.49 17.52 9.24
C THR A 375 15.80 16.93 10.61
N THR A 376 15.72 17.77 11.66
CA THR A 376 15.90 17.30 13.05
C THR A 376 14.54 17.03 13.68
N LEU A 377 14.37 15.82 14.22
CA LEU A 377 13.15 15.38 14.88
C LEU A 377 13.30 15.44 16.40
N ARG A 378 12.20 15.73 17.11
CA ARG A 378 12.09 15.53 18.55
C ARG A 378 11.48 14.15 18.80
N VAL A 379 12.16 13.30 19.56
CA VAL A 379 11.66 11.96 19.95
C VAL A 379 11.43 11.96 21.45
N GLU A 380 10.19 11.86 21.87
CA GLU A 380 9.76 11.93 23.27
C GLU A 380 8.58 10.96 23.49
N ASP A 381 8.59 10.24 24.62
CA ASP A 381 7.53 9.30 25.01
C ASP A 381 7.12 8.31 23.90
N GLY A 382 8.12 7.74 23.21
CA GLY A 382 7.91 6.75 22.14
C GLY A 382 7.35 7.33 20.84
N ARG A 383 7.36 8.66 20.66
CA ARG A 383 6.76 9.36 19.51
C ARG A 383 7.72 10.34 18.87
N ILE A 384 7.48 10.63 17.59
CA ILE A 384 8.16 11.69 16.84
C ILE A 384 7.30 12.95 16.87
N TYR A 385 7.94 14.10 17.03
CA TYR A 385 7.30 15.41 16.87
C TYR A 385 8.13 16.33 15.97
N ILE A 386 7.43 17.04 15.09
CA ILE A 386 7.97 18.08 14.22
C ILE A 386 7.01 19.27 14.28
N ASP A 387 7.48 20.42 14.75
CA ASP A 387 6.74 21.67 14.70
C ASP A 387 7.11 22.41 13.41
N LEU A 388 6.10 22.94 12.71
CA LEU A 388 6.21 23.53 11.38
C LEU A 388 5.59 24.94 11.39
N ASP A 389 6.12 25.80 10.53
CA ASP A 389 5.49 27.08 10.19
C ASP A 389 4.81 26.93 8.84
N PRO A 390 3.47 26.86 8.79
CA PRO A 390 2.77 26.64 7.53
C PRO A 390 2.75 27.88 6.63
N GLY A 391 3.20 29.04 7.12
CA GLY A 391 3.16 30.30 6.38
C GLY A 391 1.75 30.89 6.29
N ASP A 392 1.46 31.54 5.16
CA ASP A 392 0.23 32.31 4.95
C ASP A 392 -0.94 31.47 4.46
N VAL A 393 -2.16 31.90 4.81
CA VAL A 393 -3.41 31.27 4.35
C VAL A 393 -3.58 31.41 2.84
N GLN A 394 -3.89 30.29 2.17
CA GLN A 394 -4.30 30.26 0.77
C GLN A 394 -5.82 30.12 0.66
N GLU A 395 -6.50 31.22 0.35
CA GLU A 395 -7.96 31.22 0.21
C GLU A 395 -8.41 30.59 -1.12
N PRO A 396 -9.37 29.64 -1.10
CA PRO A 396 -9.95 29.09 -2.32
C PRO A 396 -10.63 30.17 -3.17
N THR A 397 -10.48 30.08 -4.49
CA THR A 397 -11.03 31.09 -5.41
C THR A 397 -12.53 30.94 -5.68
N ASP A 398 -13.06 29.72 -5.58
CA ASP A 398 -14.50 29.46 -5.67
C ASP A 398 -15.08 29.22 -4.27
N ARG A 399 -16.42 29.32 -4.16
CA ARG A 399 -17.09 28.77 -2.99
C ARG A 399 -16.80 27.25 -2.95
N PRO A 400 -16.43 26.69 -1.79
CA PRO A 400 -16.09 25.29 -1.68
C PRO A 400 -17.35 24.42 -1.75
N GLU A 401 -17.92 24.26 -2.94
CA GLU A 401 -18.81 23.15 -3.23
C GLU A 401 -17.93 21.94 -3.55
N VAL A 402 -18.07 20.90 -2.74
CA VAL A 402 -17.35 19.63 -2.92
C VAL A 402 -17.89 18.95 -4.18
N PRO A 403 -17.07 18.73 -5.22
CA PRO A 403 -17.53 18.05 -6.43
C PRO A 403 -18.01 16.64 -6.10
N SER A 404 -19.27 16.31 -6.44
CA SER A 404 -19.78 14.96 -6.26
C SER A 404 -19.20 14.01 -7.32
N ARG A 405 -18.77 12.80 -6.90
CA ARG A 405 -18.52 11.70 -7.84
C ARG A 405 -19.84 11.16 -8.39
N PRO A 406 -19.86 10.59 -9.60
CA PRO A 406 -21.04 9.90 -10.12
C PRO A 406 -21.57 8.86 -9.11
N ALA A 407 -22.88 8.69 -9.07
CA ALA A 407 -23.48 7.66 -8.22
C ALA A 407 -23.04 6.26 -8.68
N PRO A 408 -22.81 5.33 -7.75
CA PRO A 408 -22.40 3.98 -8.08
C PRO A 408 -23.44 3.30 -8.97
N THR A 409 -22.98 2.46 -9.89
CA THR A 409 -23.87 1.84 -10.89
C THR A 409 -24.54 0.59 -10.35
N THR A 410 -23.80 -0.29 -9.67
CA THR A 410 -24.31 -1.51 -9.03
C THR A 410 -23.29 -2.08 -8.05
N VAL A 411 -23.73 -2.48 -6.85
CA VAL A 411 -22.88 -3.21 -5.89
C VAL A 411 -23.10 -4.72 -6.02
N ARG A 412 -22.03 -5.46 -6.28
CA ARG A 412 -22.04 -6.93 -6.28
C ARG A 412 -21.57 -7.44 -4.91
N LEU A 413 -22.37 -8.30 -4.27
CA LEU A 413 -22.08 -8.82 -2.93
C LEU A 413 -21.56 -10.26 -2.93
N ALA A 414 -21.73 -10.98 -4.05
CA ALA A 414 -21.31 -12.36 -4.17
C ALA A 414 -20.93 -12.69 -5.62
N PRO A 415 -20.04 -13.66 -5.83
CA PRO A 415 -19.65 -14.05 -7.17
C PRO A 415 -20.69 -14.93 -7.86
N THR A 416 -20.96 -14.68 -9.14
CA THR A 416 -21.85 -15.51 -9.98
C THR A 416 -21.13 -16.18 -11.14
N ASP A 417 -19.98 -15.64 -11.54
CA ASP A 417 -19.13 -16.12 -12.64
C ASP A 417 -18.34 -17.38 -12.29
N VAL A 418 -18.19 -17.70 -11.01
CA VAL A 418 -17.54 -18.93 -10.53
C VAL A 418 -18.50 -20.11 -10.39
N LEU A 419 -19.81 -19.91 -10.58
CA LEU A 419 -20.83 -20.95 -10.36
C LEU A 419 -21.26 -21.61 -11.67
N HIS A 420 -21.30 -22.94 -11.67
CA HIS A 420 -21.67 -23.76 -12.82
C HIS A 420 -22.77 -24.76 -12.45
N GLU A 421 -23.71 -24.99 -13.38
CA GLU A 421 -24.76 -26.01 -13.24
C GLU A 421 -24.25 -27.44 -13.41
N ARG A 422 -23.20 -27.60 -14.21
CA ARG A 422 -22.58 -28.88 -14.55
C ARG A 422 -21.10 -28.65 -14.88
N LEU A 423 -20.31 -29.72 -14.82
CA LEU A 423 -18.88 -29.63 -15.08
C LEU A 423 -18.69 -29.11 -16.52
N PRO A 424 -17.89 -28.06 -16.74
CA PRO A 424 -17.65 -27.54 -18.08
C PRO A 424 -17.07 -28.60 -19.02
N GLU A 425 -17.36 -28.46 -20.32
CA GLU A 425 -16.83 -29.38 -21.33
C GLU A 425 -15.30 -29.29 -21.42
N GLY A 426 -14.62 -30.42 -21.55
CA GLY A 426 -13.15 -30.48 -21.63
C GLY A 426 -12.42 -30.52 -20.27
N VAL A 427 -13.14 -30.30 -19.16
CA VAL A 427 -12.58 -30.48 -17.81
C VAL A 427 -12.27 -31.94 -17.54
N THR A 428 -11.11 -32.21 -16.92
CA THR A 428 -10.76 -33.57 -16.51
C THR A 428 -11.56 -33.93 -15.25
N PRO A 429 -12.40 -34.98 -15.27
CA PRO A 429 -13.22 -35.34 -14.12
C PRO A 429 -12.38 -35.94 -12.99
N LEU A 430 -12.79 -35.69 -11.76
CA LEU A 430 -12.23 -36.23 -10.53
C LEU A 430 -13.37 -36.60 -9.56
N ASP A 431 -13.13 -37.43 -8.54
CA ASP A 431 -14.09 -37.66 -7.45
C ASP A 431 -13.34 -37.83 -6.13
N VAL A 432 -12.78 -36.74 -5.62
CA VAL A 432 -12.20 -36.72 -4.26
C VAL A 432 -13.26 -36.22 -3.30
N ARG A 433 -13.53 -37.02 -2.27
CA ARG A 433 -14.60 -36.78 -1.31
C ARG A 433 -14.03 -36.47 0.06
N TYR A 434 -14.57 -35.44 0.68
CA TYR A 434 -14.22 -35.03 2.04
C TYR A 434 -15.38 -35.34 2.99
N GLU A 435 -15.08 -35.69 4.25
CA GLU A 435 -16.09 -36.07 5.24
C GLU A 435 -17.10 -34.94 5.54
N ASN A 436 -16.66 -33.69 5.38
CA ASN A 436 -17.49 -32.48 5.52
C ASN A 436 -18.55 -32.31 4.42
N GLY A 437 -18.57 -33.19 3.40
CA GLY A 437 -19.53 -33.14 2.28
C GLY A 437 -19.08 -32.29 1.09
N ILE A 438 -17.85 -31.77 1.12
CA ILE A 438 -17.22 -31.15 -0.05
C ILE A 438 -16.65 -32.24 -0.96
N ARG A 439 -16.69 -32.02 -2.28
CA ARG A 439 -16.02 -32.84 -3.28
C ARG A 439 -15.27 -32.01 -4.30
N LEU A 440 -14.11 -32.50 -4.73
CA LEU A 440 -13.42 -32.03 -5.92
C LEU A 440 -13.82 -32.92 -7.10
N VAL A 441 -14.54 -32.33 -8.05
CA VAL A 441 -15.20 -33.05 -9.15
C VAL A 441 -14.50 -32.91 -10.50
N GLY A 442 -13.52 -32.03 -10.61
CA GLY A 442 -12.70 -31.93 -11.80
C GLY A 442 -11.62 -30.87 -11.70
N TYR A 443 -10.77 -30.82 -12.72
CA TYR A 443 -9.72 -29.83 -12.85
C TYR A 443 -9.34 -29.56 -14.31
N GLU A 444 -8.68 -28.43 -14.52
CA GLU A 444 -8.07 -28.03 -15.78
C GLU A 444 -6.68 -27.45 -15.52
N LEU A 445 -5.70 -27.81 -16.37
CA LEU A 445 -4.40 -27.17 -16.39
C LEU A 445 -4.42 -26.10 -17.49
N VAL A 446 -4.36 -24.82 -17.11
CA VAL A 446 -4.44 -23.72 -18.09
C VAL A 446 -3.20 -23.69 -19.02
N GLN A 447 -2.13 -24.35 -18.62
CA GLN A 447 -0.99 -24.66 -19.50
C GLN A 447 -0.75 -26.17 -19.45
N SER A 448 -0.63 -26.79 -20.63
CA SER A 448 -0.54 -28.25 -20.80
C SER A 448 0.79 -28.86 -20.32
N SER A 449 1.78 -28.04 -19.96
CA SER A 449 3.03 -28.50 -19.36
C SER A 449 3.49 -27.56 -18.26
N LEU A 450 3.82 -28.14 -17.11
CA LEU A 450 4.47 -27.44 -16.02
C LEU A 450 5.96 -27.38 -16.34
N VAL A 451 6.45 -26.23 -16.81
CA VAL A 451 7.88 -26.04 -17.11
C VAL A 451 8.58 -25.45 -15.87
N PRO A 452 9.47 -26.20 -15.19
CA PRO A 452 10.24 -25.65 -14.08
C PRO A 452 11.16 -24.52 -14.56
N GLY A 453 11.35 -23.49 -13.74
CA GLY A 453 12.20 -22.34 -14.08
C GLY A 453 11.56 -21.28 -14.98
N SER A 454 10.31 -21.49 -15.43
CA SER A 454 9.51 -20.43 -16.05
C SER A 454 9.03 -19.44 -14.98
N VAL A 455 9.13 -18.14 -15.28
CA VAL A 455 8.56 -17.05 -14.47
C VAL A 455 7.05 -16.96 -14.65
N VAL A 456 6.48 -17.70 -15.61
CA VAL A 456 5.04 -17.71 -15.86
C VAL A 456 4.35 -18.53 -14.79
N ALA A 457 3.55 -17.87 -13.94
CA ALA A 457 2.71 -18.51 -12.95
C ALA A 457 1.83 -19.59 -13.60
N GLN A 458 1.97 -20.83 -13.16
CA GLN A 458 1.14 -21.95 -13.63
C GLN A 458 -0.22 -21.85 -12.95
N THR A 459 -1.32 -21.96 -13.70
CA THR A 459 -2.67 -21.88 -13.12
C THR A 459 -3.33 -23.26 -13.19
N VAL A 460 -3.82 -23.74 -12.06
CA VAL A 460 -4.68 -24.91 -11.98
C VAL A 460 -6.09 -24.43 -11.69
N VAL A 461 -7.05 -24.82 -12.53
CA VAL A 461 -8.46 -24.60 -12.25
C VAL A 461 -9.00 -25.87 -11.59
N MET A 462 -9.61 -25.74 -10.43
CA MET A 462 -10.24 -26.81 -9.67
C MET A 462 -11.75 -26.56 -9.62
N TYR A 463 -12.52 -27.63 -9.73
CA TYR A 463 -13.98 -27.59 -9.74
C TYR A 463 -14.51 -28.36 -8.54
N TRP A 464 -15.13 -27.64 -7.61
CA TRP A 464 -15.62 -28.16 -6.34
C TRP A 464 -17.14 -28.24 -6.32
N THR A 465 -17.72 -29.05 -5.44
CA THR A 465 -19.17 -29.07 -5.15
C THR A 465 -19.38 -29.39 -3.68
N ALA A 466 -20.53 -29.02 -3.15
CA ALA A 466 -21.01 -29.47 -1.85
C ALA A 466 -22.24 -30.38 -2.01
N ASP A 467 -22.22 -31.57 -1.39
CA ASP A 467 -23.34 -32.51 -1.41
C ASP A 467 -24.42 -32.18 -0.37
N ARG A 468 -24.07 -31.33 0.60
CA ARG A 468 -24.91 -30.82 1.69
C ARG A 468 -24.40 -29.44 2.11
N PRO A 469 -25.17 -28.64 2.88
CA PRO A 469 -24.66 -27.39 3.42
C PRO A 469 -23.34 -27.60 4.15
N VAL A 470 -22.34 -26.77 3.86
CA VAL A 470 -21.01 -26.86 4.48
C VAL A 470 -21.02 -26.08 5.79
N GLU A 471 -20.58 -26.70 6.87
CA GLU A 471 -20.45 -26.04 8.17
C GLU A 471 -19.03 -25.49 8.37
N GLY A 472 -18.89 -24.17 8.35
CA GLY A 472 -17.63 -23.47 8.56
C GLY A 472 -16.87 -23.14 7.28
N HIS A 473 -15.71 -22.50 7.45
CA HIS A 473 -14.88 -22.02 6.36
C HIS A 473 -13.68 -22.93 6.15
N TYR A 474 -13.55 -23.46 4.93
CA TYR A 474 -12.42 -24.30 4.53
C TYR A 474 -11.54 -23.57 3.52
N VAL A 475 -10.23 -23.76 3.64
CA VAL A 475 -9.21 -23.22 2.74
C VAL A 475 -8.58 -24.35 1.96
N ILE A 476 -8.22 -24.09 0.71
CA ILE A 476 -7.38 -24.99 -0.06
C ILE A 476 -5.94 -24.79 0.39
N HIS A 477 -5.26 -25.89 0.67
CA HIS A 477 -3.82 -25.91 0.81
C HIS A 477 -3.22 -26.79 -0.27
N LEU A 478 -2.23 -26.27 -0.97
CA LEU A 478 -1.50 -26.99 -2.00
C LEU A 478 0.00 -26.78 -1.76
N ASP A 479 0.71 -27.84 -1.43
CA ASP A 479 2.16 -27.87 -1.40
C ASP A 479 2.69 -28.39 -2.73
N SER A 480 3.92 -28.05 -3.06
CA SER A 480 4.62 -28.70 -4.17
C SER A 480 6.00 -29.19 -3.75
N ARG A 481 6.43 -30.27 -4.38
CA ARG A 481 7.71 -30.93 -4.12
C ARG A 481 8.39 -31.22 -5.44
N PRO A 482 9.69 -30.91 -5.59
CA PRO A 482 10.41 -31.26 -6.80
C PRO A 482 10.56 -32.77 -6.90
N ILE A 483 10.60 -33.27 -8.12
CA ILE A 483 11.02 -34.62 -8.45
C ILE A 483 12.44 -34.50 -9.03
N VAL A 484 13.38 -35.30 -8.53
CA VAL A 484 14.77 -35.33 -8.99
C VAL A 484 15.18 -36.77 -9.24
N ASP A 485 15.73 -37.07 -10.42
CA ASP A 485 16.04 -38.43 -10.90
C ASP A 485 14.84 -39.40 -10.77
N GLY A 486 13.63 -38.93 -11.06
CA GLY A 486 12.39 -39.70 -10.91
C GLY A 486 11.98 -39.99 -9.46
N LYS A 487 12.62 -39.35 -8.47
CA LYS A 487 12.32 -39.51 -7.05
C LYS A 487 11.77 -38.23 -6.44
N LEU A 488 10.67 -38.35 -5.72
CA LEU A 488 10.07 -37.28 -4.95
C LEU A 488 11.02 -36.80 -3.83
N GLN A 489 11.23 -35.49 -3.72
CA GLN A 489 12.06 -34.91 -2.66
C GLN A 489 11.22 -34.56 -1.43
N GLU A 490 11.16 -35.45 -0.44
CA GLU A 490 10.31 -35.26 0.76
C GLU A 490 10.74 -34.07 1.62
N ASN A 491 12.04 -33.79 1.66
CA ASN A 491 12.62 -32.74 2.51
C ASN A 491 12.51 -31.33 1.91
N VAL A 492 11.91 -31.20 0.72
CA VAL A 492 11.71 -29.91 0.06
C VAL A 492 10.25 -29.70 -0.25
N VAL A 493 9.66 -28.79 0.52
CA VAL A 493 8.27 -28.39 0.39
C VAL A 493 8.24 -26.92 -0.04
N ILE A 494 7.70 -26.68 -1.23
CA ILE A 494 7.41 -25.36 -1.75
C ILE A 494 5.94 -25.10 -1.46
N ARG A 495 5.70 -24.27 -0.45
CA ARG A 495 4.34 -24.00 0.02
C ARG A 495 3.66 -23.01 -0.90
N GLN A 496 2.47 -23.38 -1.38
CA GLN A 496 1.59 -22.40 -1.99
C GLN A 496 0.83 -21.66 -0.90
N GLU A 497 0.29 -20.51 -1.27
CA GLU A 497 -0.58 -19.77 -0.38
C GLU A 497 -1.91 -20.48 -0.24
N ALA A 498 -2.35 -20.68 1.01
CA ALA A 498 -3.68 -21.20 1.26
C ALA A 498 -4.72 -20.13 0.93
N HIS A 499 -5.76 -20.50 0.20
CA HIS A 499 -6.80 -19.57 -0.25
C HIS A 499 -8.21 -20.14 -0.11
N LEU A 500 -9.21 -19.26 -0.07
CA LEU A 500 -10.61 -19.67 -0.13
C LEU A 500 -10.92 -20.17 -1.55
N PRO A 501 -11.50 -21.38 -1.68
CA PRO A 501 -11.96 -21.84 -2.98
C PRO A 501 -13.04 -20.92 -3.55
N GLY A 502 -13.08 -20.79 -4.88
CA GLY A 502 -13.92 -19.81 -5.55
C GLY A 502 -13.18 -18.49 -5.76
N ASP A 503 -11.91 -18.54 -6.17
CA ASP A 503 -11.04 -17.40 -6.49
C ASP A 503 -10.85 -16.40 -5.33
N TRP A 504 -10.95 -16.79 -4.05
CA TRP A 504 -10.98 -15.84 -2.91
C TRP A 504 -12.28 -15.06 -2.71
N VAL A 505 -13.36 -15.37 -3.44
CA VAL A 505 -14.61 -14.58 -3.39
C VAL A 505 -15.84 -15.34 -2.92
N LEU A 506 -15.75 -16.65 -2.65
CA LEU A 506 -16.89 -17.44 -2.20
C LEU A 506 -16.58 -18.34 -0.99
N PRO A 507 -16.87 -17.89 0.24
CA PRO A 507 -16.74 -18.70 1.46
C PRO A 507 -17.50 -20.03 1.37
N THR A 508 -16.94 -21.11 1.94
CA THR A 508 -17.48 -22.46 1.74
C THR A 508 -18.86 -22.69 2.35
N ASP A 509 -19.21 -22.00 3.43
CA ASP A 509 -20.53 -22.00 4.06
C ASP A 509 -21.62 -21.32 3.21
N GLN A 510 -21.21 -20.52 2.22
CA GLN A 510 -22.11 -19.88 1.25
C GLN A 510 -22.30 -20.71 -0.02
N TRP A 511 -21.72 -21.91 -0.10
CA TRP A 511 -21.80 -22.74 -1.30
C TRP A 511 -23.22 -23.26 -1.52
N PRO A 512 -23.83 -22.97 -2.69
CA PRO A 512 -25.10 -23.58 -3.02
C PRO A 512 -24.93 -25.08 -3.24
N VAL A 513 -25.72 -25.88 -2.52
CA VAL A 513 -25.67 -27.34 -2.60
C VAL A 513 -25.90 -27.80 -4.04
N GLY A 514 -25.01 -28.68 -4.52
CA GLY A 514 -25.08 -29.28 -5.86
C GLY A 514 -24.63 -28.39 -7.02
N LYS A 515 -24.28 -27.12 -6.79
CA LYS A 515 -23.59 -26.30 -7.81
C LYS A 515 -22.11 -26.65 -7.85
N ILE A 516 -21.51 -26.43 -9.02
CA ILE A 516 -20.06 -26.55 -9.20
C ILE A 516 -19.41 -25.18 -9.05
N ILE A 517 -18.42 -25.08 -8.16
CA ILE A 517 -17.65 -23.88 -7.87
C ILE A 517 -16.31 -24.01 -8.60
N GLN A 518 -16.03 -23.06 -9.49
CA GLN A 518 -14.74 -22.93 -10.15
C GLN A 518 -13.77 -22.15 -9.26
N ASP A 519 -12.56 -22.66 -9.13
CA ASP A 519 -11.48 -22.06 -8.37
C ASP A 519 -10.18 -22.07 -9.19
N LYS A 520 -9.51 -20.92 -9.30
CA LYS A 520 -8.24 -20.76 -10.02
C LYS A 520 -7.14 -20.57 -9.01
N GLN A 521 -6.33 -21.61 -8.84
CA GLN A 521 -5.13 -21.53 -8.03
C GLN A 521 -3.92 -21.20 -8.88
N HIS A 522 -3.28 -20.08 -8.56
CA HIS A 522 -2.04 -19.65 -9.19
C HIS A 522 -0.85 -20.19 -8.40
N LEU A 523 -0.08 -21.04 -9.05
CA LEU A 523 1.07 -21.70 -8.48
C LEU A 523 2.29 -20.79 -8.59
N ARG A 524 2.93 -20.57 -7.45
CA ARG A 524 4.24 -19.92 -7.35
C ARG A 524 5.28 -20.79 -8.05
N SER A 525 6.08 -20.16 -8.91
CA SER A 525 7.15 -20.83 -9.63
C SER A 525 8.19 -21.37 -8.65
N THR A 526 8.67 -22.58 -8.93
CA THR A 526 9.70 -23.23 -8.15
C THR A 526 11.03 -22.48 -8.26
N PHE A 527 11.83 -22.47 -7.18
CA PHE A 527 13.17 -21.89 -7.08
C PHE A 527 13.89 -21.65 -8.42
N ARG A 528 14.39 -20.42 -8.64
CA ARG A 528 15.38 -20.14 -9.71
C ARG A 528 16.50 -21.18 -9.64
N GLY A 529 16.66 -21.96 -10.71
CA GLY A 529 17.75 -22.92 -10.86
C GLY A 529 17.41 -24.39 -10.62
N MET A 530 16.15 -24.76 -10.39
CA MET A 530 15.78 -26.19 -10.44
C MET A 530 15.85 -26.75 -11.87
N PRO A 531 16.34 -27.99 -12.07
CA PRO A 531 16.40 -28.63 -13.38
C PRO A 531 15.02 -28.64 -14.03
N THR A 532 14.95 -28.16 -15.28
CA THR A 532 13.71 -28.02 -16.06
C THR A 532 13.13 -29.36 -16.54
N SER A 533 13.80 -30.48 -16.27
CA SER A 533 13.52 -31.77 -16.90
C SER A 533 12.83 -32.81 -16.02
N GLU A 534 12.65 -32.59 -14.71
CA GLU A 534 12.33 -33.70 -13.78
C GLU A 534 10.96 -33.62 -13.10
N GLY A 535 10.21 -32.52 -13.26
CA GLY A 535 8.82 -32.41 -12.83
C GLY A 535 8.60 -31.95 -11.38
N ILE A 536 7.36 -31.59 -11.06
CA ILE A 536 6.91 -31.11 -9.74
C ILE A 536 5.65 -31.87 -9.37
N ALA A 537 5.63 -32.50 -8.20
CA ALA A 537 4.43 -33.09 -7.63
C ALA A 537 3.74 -32.08 -6.70
N PHE A 538 2.43 -31.92 -6.86
CA PHE A 538 1.63 -31.11 -5.94
C PHE A 538 0.93 -32.03 -4.94
N PHE A 539 0.72 -31.58 -3.72
CA PHE A 539 0.02 -32.30 -2.65
C PHE A 539 -0.93 -31.34 -1.97
N GLY A 540 -2.22 -31.65 -1.90
CA GLY A 540 -3.17 -30.70 -1.34
C GLY A 540 -4.47 -31.28 -0.85
N GLY A 541 -5.25 -30.43 -0.19
CA GLY A 541 -6.55 -30.77 0.37
C GLY A 541 -7.23 -29.54 0.96
N LEU A 542 -8.33 -29.77 1.67
CA LEU A 542 -9.05 -28.74 2.39
C LEU A 542 -8.63 -28.75 3.86
N ARG A 543 -8.62 -27.57 4.48
CA ARG A 543 -8.41 -27.41 5.92
C ARG A 543 -9.43 -26.44 6.48
N ARG A 544 -9.97 -26.73 7.66
CA ARG A 544 -10.83 -25.80 8.39
C ARG A 544 -10.00 -24.59 8.87
N TRP A 545 -10.46 -23.38 8.56
CA TRP A 545 -9.68 -22.16 8.81
C TRP A 545 -9.43 -21.90 10.32
N ASP A 546 -10.45 -22.08 11.15
CA ASP A 546 -10.44 -21.81 12.60
C ASP A 546 -9.50 -22.75 13.38
N GLU A 547 -9.18 -23.93 12.84
CA GLU A 547 -8.26 -24.90 13.44
C GLU A 547 -6.77 -24.59 13.19
N GLY A 548 -6.43 -23.60 12.34
CA GLY A 548 -5.10 -23.48 11.73
C GLY A 548 -4.34 -22.17 11.89
N ALA A 549 -4.90 -21.11 12.47
CA ALA A 549 -4.26 -19.78 12.49
C ALA A 549 -2.94 -19.68 13.32
N LYS A 550 -2.52 -20.74 14.02
CA LYS A 550 -1.34 -20.74 14.90
C LYS A 550 -0.19 -21.65 14.47
N SER A 551 -0.31 -22.44 13.40
CA SER A 551 0.75 -23.38 13.04
C SER A 551 1.20 -23.25 11.58
N THR A 552 2.39 -22.70 11.40
CA THR A 552 3.17 -22.76 10.15
C THR A 552 3.70 -24.18 9.87
N LEU A 553 3.26 -25.20 10.59
CA LEU A 553 3.56 -26.61 10.37
C LEU A 553 2.30 -27.34 10.80
N LEU A 554 1.79 -28.28 10.00
CA LEU A 554 1.09 -29.52 10.39
C LEU A 554 0.36 -30.11 9.17
N ALA A 555 0.17 -31.42 9.22
CA ALA A 555 -0.30 -32.31 8.15
C ALA A 555 -1.74 -32.03 7.65
N PRO A 556 -2.19 -32.66 6.55
CA PRO A 556 -3.59 -32.65 6.14
C PRO A 556 -4.47 -33.11 7.31
N ILE A 557 -5.48 -32.31 7.65
CA ILE A 557 -6.57 -32.72 8.51
C ILE A 557 -7.70 -33.04 7.53
N ASP A 558 -8.30 -34.22 7.69
CA ASP A 558 -9.31 -34.86 6.84
C ASP A 558 -8.78 -35.85 5.79
N SER A 559 -9.46 -37.00 5.73
CA SER A 559 -9.18 -38.18 4.92
C SER A 559 -9.55 -37.96 3.43
N GLY A 560 -8.91 -36.98 2.80
CA GLY A 560 -9.08 -36.68 1.37
C GLY A 560 -7.96 -35.75 0.89
N GLY A 561 -7.26 -36.12 -0.17
CA GLY A 561 -6.18 -35.30 -0.71
C GLY A 561 -5.97 -35.55 -2.19
N ILE A 562 -5.24 -34.67 -2.84
CA ILE A 562 -4.83 -34.79 -4.24
C ILE A 562 -3.31 -34.78 -4.37
N GLU A 563 -2.81 -35.54 -5.34
CA GLU A 563 -1.42 -35.45 -5.82
C GLU A 563 -1.35 -35.33 -7.34
N LEU A 564 -0.34 -34.61 -7.88
CA LEU A 564 -0.12 -34.52 -9.33
C LEU A 564 0.91 -35.55 -9.79
N LEU A 565 0.51 -36.48 -10.66
CA LEU A 565 1.34 -37.53 -11.27
C LEU A 565 1.28 -37.46 -12.79
N ASP A 566 2.45 -37.37 -13.45
CA ASP A 566 2.58 -37.30 -14.91
C ASP A 566 1.63 -36.26 -15.56
N GLY A 567 1.47 -35.10 -14.92
CA GLY A 567 0.58 -34.04 -15.39
C GLY A 567 -0.91 -34.26 -15.12
N LYS A 568 -1.28 -35.21 -14.24
CA LYS A 568 -2.67 -35.48 -13.84
C LYS A 568 -2.87 -35.42 -12.33
N LEU A 569 -3.94 -34.77 -11.88
CA LEU A 569 -4.32 -34.79 -10.46
C LEU A 569 -5.04 -36.10 -10.15
N VAL A 570 -4.60 -36.81 -9.11
CA VAL A 570 -5.14 -38.08 -8.62
C VAL A 570 -5.36 -38.02 -7.10
N PRO A 571 -6.16 -38.92 -6.50
CA PRO A 571 -6.28 -39.01 -5.04
C PRO A 571 -4.95 -39.35 -4.35
N LEU A 572 -4.72 -38.75 -3.18
CA LEU A 572 -3.50 -38.92 -2.36
C LEU A 572 -3.26 -40.40 -1.99
N GLY A 573 -2.01 -40.87 -2.14
CA GLY A 573 -1.57 -42.21 -1.73
C GLY A 573 -1.31 -43.21 -2.86
N GLN A 574 -1.17 -42.75 -4.11
CA GLN A 574 -0.88 -43.61 -5.28
C GLN A 574 0.60 -43.64 -5.67
N THR A 575 1.47 -42.91 -4.96
CA THR A 575 2.92 -42.82 -5.25
C THR A 575 3.79 -43.73 -4.35
N PRO A 576 4.72 -44.54 -4.89
CA PRO A 576 5.73 -45.23 -4.09
C PRO A 576 6.69 -44.25 -3.39
N VAL A 577 6.91 -44.43 -2.09
CA VAL A 577 7.73 -43.53 -1.24
C VAL A 577 9.12 -44.11 -1.00
N SER A 578 10.18 -43.27 -1.07
CA SER A 578 11.56 -43.67 -0.74
C SER A 578 12.21 -42.66 0.21
N LYS A 579 12.60 -43.12 1.41
CA LYS A 579 13.21 -42.30 2.48
C LYS A 579 14.70 -41.97 2.27
N ASP A 580 15.37 -42.61 1.30
CA ASP A 580 16.83 -42.56 1.14
C ASP A 580 17.32 -41.56 0.07
N ALA A 581 16.56 -40.51 -0.24
CA ALA A 581 16.98 -39.48 -1.21
C ALA A 581 17.89 -38.42 -0.54
N PRO A 582 19.01 -38.01 -1.17
CA PRO A 582 19.84 -36.91 -0.66
C PRO A 582 19.04 -35.60 -0.56
N SER A 583 19.39 -34.74 0.39
CA SER A 583 18.66 -33.48 0.59
C SER A 583 18.75 -32.61 -0.67
N ALA A 584 17.64 -32.00 -1.13
CA ALA A 584 17.70 -31.24 -2.38
C ALA A 584 18.62 -30.01 -2.30
N ARG A 585 19.00 -29.56 -1.09
CA ARG A 585 20.06 -28.57 -0.88
C ARG A 585 21.43 -29.12 -1.29
N GLU A 586 21.78 -30.35 -0.92
CA GLU A 586 23.03 -30.99 -1.32
C GLU A 586 23.02 -31.36 -2.81
N SER A 587 21.89 -31.84 -3.34
CA SER A 587 21.75 -32.13 -4.77
C SER A 587 21.84 -30.86 -5.61
N TYR A 588 21.25 -29.74 -5.16
CA TYR A 588 21.35 -28.43 -5.81
C TYR A 588 22.77 -27.86 -5.75
N VAL A 589 23.46 -27.95 -4.60
CA VAL A 589 24.86 -27.52 -4.46
C VAL A 589 25.77 -28.34 -5.35
N LYS A 590 25.67 -29.68 -5.33
CA LYS A 590 26.45 -30.57 -6.21
C LYS A 590 26.16 -30.33 -7.68
N TRP A 591 24.89 -30.11 -8.04
CA TRP A 591 24.49 -29.76 -9.40
C TRP A 591 25.12 -28.43 -9.84
N ARG A 592 25.05 -27.39 -9.01
CA ARG A 592 25.65 -26.07 -9.26
C ARG A 592 27.17 -26.16 -9.42
N GLU A 593 27.84 -26.92 -8.55
CA GLU A 593 29.29 -27.14 -8.59
C GLU A 593 29.72 -27.94 -9.82
N SER A 594 28.94 -28.95 -10.23
CA SER A 594 29.22 -29.80 -11.38
C SER A 594 29.14 -29.09 -12.73
N ARG A 595 28.46 -27.94 -12.80
CA ARG A 595 28.17 -27.23 -14.06
C ARG A 595 28.76 -25.82 -14.16
N LYS A 596 29.74 -25.42 -13.33
CA LYS A 596 30.46 -24.12 -13.40
C LYS A 596 29.61 -22.97 -14.00
N VAL A 597 28.39 -22.77 -13.51
CA VAL A 597 27.53 -21.70 -14.03
C VAL A 597 28.03 -20.41 -13.37
N GLU A 598 28.95 -19.72 -14.03
CA GLU A 598 29.18 -18.31 -13.75
C GLU A 598 27.87 -17.57 -14.06
N LEU A 599 27.30 -16.94 -13.05
CA LEU A 599 26.28 -15.94 -13.27
C LEU A 599 26.95 -14.83 -14.09
N SER A 600 26.57 -14.70 -15.36
CA SER A 600 26.88 -13.49 -16.13
C SER A 600 26.49 -12.28 -15.28
N PRO A 601 27.35 -11.26 -15.10
CA PRO A 601 26.89 -9.98 -14.59
C PRO A 601 25.74 -9.51 -15.48
N ARG A 602 24.72 -8.92 -14.86
CA ARG A 602 23.46 -8.46 -15.48
C ARG A 602 23.74 -7.88 -16.88
N GLN A 603 23.39 -8.61 -17.93
CA GLN A 603 23.09 -7.94 -19.18
C GLN A 603 21.70 -7.31 -18.99
N PRO A 604 21.53 -6.01 -19.25
CA PRO A 604 20.19 -5.43 -19.30
C PRO A 604 19.39 -6.25 -20.31
N LEU A 605 18.31 -6.88 -19.83
CA LEU A 605 17.33 -7.50 -20.70
C LEU A 605 16.78 -6.35 -21.56
N GLY A 606 17.26 -6.25 -22.80
CA GLY A 606 16.56 -5.45 -23.81
C GLY A 606 15.11 -5.93 -23.80
N ALA A 607 14.18 -4.98 -23.67
CA ALA A 607 12.76 -5.26 -23.63
C ALA A 607 12.42 -6.26 -24.76
N PRO A 608 11.78 -7.41 -24.46
CA PRO A 608 11.33 -8.29 -25.52
C PRO A 608 10.40 -7.47 -26.44
N PRO A 609 10.51 -7.61 -27.77
CA PRO A 609 9.57 -6.95 -28.67
C PRO A 609 8.15 -7.38 -28.30
N LEU A 610 7.29 -6.39 -28.04
CA LEU A 610 5.85 -6.57 -27.85
C LEU A 610 5.27 -7.28 -29.07
N ILE A 611 4.96 -8.57 -28.95
CA ILE A 611 4.14 -9.28 -29.92
C ILE A 611 2.69 -8.97 -29.57
N TRP A 612 2.12 -7.98 -30.27
CA TRP A 612 0.68 -7.75 -30.28
C TRP A 612 -0.04 -8.98 -30.85
N PRO A 613 -1.17 -9.43 -30.27
CA PRO A 613 -2.08 -10.29 -31.01
C PRO A 613 -2.55 -9.53 -32.27
N PRO A 614 -2.59 -10.18 -33.44
CA PRO A 614 -3.09 -9.54 -34.64
C PRO A 614 -4.59 -9.22 -34.48
N GLU A 615 -4.90 -7.94 -34.71
CA GLU A 615 -6.18 -7.43 -35.23
C GLU A 615 -7.36 -7.28 -34.25
N PHE A 616 -7.46 -6.11 -33.62
CA PHE A 616 -8.72 -5.36 -33.56
C PHE A 616 -8.51 -4.04 -34.30
N GLY A 617 -8.73 -4.07 -35.62
CA GLY A 617 -8.78 -2.88 -36.45
C GLY A 617 -10.17 -2.24 -36.43
N GLY A 618 -10.19 -0.92 -36.63
CA GLY A 618 -11.35 -0.20 -37.13
C GLY A 618 -11.75 1.06 -36.34
N ASP A 619 -11.19 2.19 -36.78
CA ASP A 619 -11.62 3.60 -36.67
C ASP A 619 -11.87 4.27 -35.30
#